data_AF-A0A5M9NWD7-F1
#
_entry.id   AF-A0A5M9NWD7-F1
#
_cell.length_a   1.000
_cell.length_b   1.000
_cell.length_c   1.000
_cell.angle_alpha   90.00
_cell.angle_beta   90.00
_cell.angle_gamma   90.00
#
_symmetry.space_group_name_H-M   'P 1'
#
loop_
_entity.id
_entity.type
_entity.pdbx_description
1 polymer ?
#
loop_
_entity_poly.entity_id
_entity_poly.type
_entity_poly.pdbx_seq_one_letter_code
_entity_poly.pdbx_strand_id
1 'polypeptide(L)' 'MGFFSFKTADTKQSIFNTCTEKCRPVYMLQPNNEDPIYEPAYEGYGVFGGVDAYTWLAKHNLPTTVTNSYDDD' A
#
# COMPACT_ATOMS: atom_id res chain seq x y z
N MET A 1 -8.21 12.89 -13.33
CA MET A 1 -7.49 12.57 -12.08
C MET A 1 -6.38 11.58 -12.44
N GLY A 2 -5.17 11.74 -11.90
CA GLY A 2 -4.04 10.83 -12.17
C GLY A 2 -4.15 9.50 -11.43
N PHE A 3 -3.37 8.51 -11.86
CA PHE A 3 -3.23 7.22 -11.17
C PHE A 3 -1.94 7.19 -10.35
N PHE A 4 -1.94 6.43 -9.25
CA PHE A 4 -0.71 6.12 -8.53
C PHE A 4 0.11 5.08 -9.30
N SER A 5 1.43 5.28 -9.25
CA SER A 5 2.40 4.42 -9.90
C SER A 5 3.23 3.70 -8.83
N PHE A 6 3.10 2.39 -8.77
CA PHE A 6 3.84 1.51 -7.86
C PHE A 6 4.75 0.57 -8.65
N LYS A 7 5.81 0.06 -7.99
CA LYS A 7 6.66 -0.99 -8.52
C LYS A 7 6.62 -2.21 -7.60
N THR A 8 6.68 -3.39 -8.20
CA THR A 8 6.81 -4.65 -7.46
C THR A 8 8.15 -4.70 -6.71
N ALA A 9 8.15 -5.29 -5.52
CA ALA A 9 9.34 -5.35 -4.67
C ALA A 9 10.42 -6.30 -5.24
N ASP A 10 10.00 -7.39 -5.86
CA ASP A 10 10.81 -8.49 -6.38
C ASP A 10 11.36 -8.21 -7.79
N THR A 11 10.48 -7.90 -8.74
CA THR A 11 10.83 -7.73 -10.16
C THR A 11 11.12 -6.28 -10.54
N LYS A 12 10.86 -5.31 -9.64
CA LYS A 12 10.98 -3.86 -9.87
C LYS A 12 10.20 -3.36 -11.09
N GLN A 13 9.17 -4.09 -11.49
CA GLN A 13 8.30 -3.75 -12.63
C GLN A 13 7.15 -2.87 -12.16
N SER A 14 6.67 -2.00 -13.05
CA SER A 14 5.48 -1.18 -12.76
C SER A 14 4.26 -2.06 -12.59
N ILE A 15 3.43 -1.74 -11.59
CA ILE A 15 2.13 -2.37 -11.39
C ILE A 15 1.13 -1.70 -12.33
N PHE A 16 0.60 -2.46 -13.27
CA PHE A 16 -0.36 -1.99 -14.27
C PHE A 16 -1.77 -1.99 -13.69
N ASN A 17 -2.54 -0.94 -13.97
CA ASN A 17 -3.92 -0.85 -13.53
C ASN A 17 -4.91 -1.46 -14.53
N THR A 18 -6.18 -1.58 -14.12
CA THR A 18 -7.29 -2.11 -14.93
C THR A 18 -7.59 -1.30 -16.19
N CYS A 19 -7.12 -0.05 -16.29
CA CYS A 19 -7.21 0.76 -17.51
C CYS A 19 -6.23 0.31 -18.61
N THR A 20 -5.40 -0.70 -18.34
CA THR A 20 -4.47 -1.27 -19.31
C THR A 20 -4.69 -2.79 -19.42
N GLU A 21 -4.51 -3.35 -20.62
CA GLU A 21 -4.60 -4.80 -20.87
C GLU A 21 -3.50 -5.63 -20.20
N LYS A 22 -2.51 -4.96 -19.59
CA LYS A 22 -1.36 -5.58 -18.92
C LYS A 22 -1.55 -5.71 -17.42
N CYS A 23 -2.75 -5.44 -16.90
CA CYS A 23 -3.08 -5.64 -15.50
C CYS A 23 -2.81 -7.10 -15.11
N ARG A 24 -2.12 -7.29 -13.99
CA ARG A 24 -1.75 -8.60 -13.46
C ARG A 24 -2.08 -8.65 -11.98
N PRO A 25 -2.39 -9.83 -11.45
CA PRO A 25 -2.52 -10.00 -10.01
C PRO A 25 -1.20 -9.64 -9.33
N VAL A 26 -1.31 -8.91 -8.22
CA VAL A 26 -0.17 -8.54 -7.38
C VAL A 26 -0.48 -8.85 -5.92
N TYR A 27 0.57 -8.84 -5.11
CA TYR A 27 0.48 -9.14 -3.69
C TYR A 27 1.11 -8.00 -2.90
N MET A 28 0.35 -7.40 -1.99
CA MET A 28 0.91 -6.45 -1.02
C MET A 28 1.53 -7.23 0.12
N LEU A 29 2.85 -7.11 0.27
CA LEU A 29 3.61 -7.81 1.30
C LEU A 29 3.36 -7.18 2.67
N GLN A 30 3.14 -8.03 3.68
CA GLN A 30 2.96 -7.63 5.06
C GLN A 30 4.22 -8.00 5.89
N PRO A 31 4.52 -7.23 6.96
CA PRO A 31 5.62 -7.50 7.87
C PRO A 31 5.27 -8.71 8.75
N ASN A 32 6.24 -9.17 9.54
CA ASN A 32 6.05 -10.25 10.54
C ASN A 32 5.61 -11.61 9.96
N ASN A 33 5.91 -11.89 8.68
CA ASN A 33 5.45 -13.10 7.97
C ASN A 33 3.92 -13.26 7.94
N GLU A 34 3.17 -12.16 8.04
CA GLU A 34 1.74 -12.19 7.78
C GLU A 34 1.46 -12.52 6.30
N ASP A 35 0.32 -13.16 6.06
CA ASP A 35 -0.07 -13.57 4.71
C ASP A 35 -0.17 -12.35 3.79
N PRO A 36 0.41 -12.40 2.57
CA PRO A 36 0.35 -11.29 1.65
C PRO A 36 -1.10 -11.04 1.18
N ILE A 37 -1.45 -9.77 1.00
CA ILE A 37 -2.79 -9.37 0.55
C ILE A 37 -2.86 -9.49 -0.97
N TYR A 38 -3.73 -10.38 -1.45
CA TYR A 38 -3.95 -10.60 -2.88
C TYR A 38 -4.80 -9.48 -3.50
N GLU A 39 -4.27 -8.86 -4.56
CA GLU A 39 -4.98 -7.90 -5.39
C GLU A 39 -5.10 -8.46 -6.81
N PRO A 40 -6.29 -8.91 -7.25
CA PRO A 40 -6.47 -9.50 -8.57
C PRO A 40 -6.32 -8.49 -9.71
N ALA A 41 -6.75 -7.23 -9.49
CA ALA A 41 -6.91 -6.25 -10.56
C ALA A 41 -6.81 -4.82 -10.01
N TYR A 42 -5.57 -4.32 -9.89
CA TYR A 42 -5.30 -3.02 -9.30
C TYR A 42 -5.97 -1.85 -10.05
N GLU A 43 -6.76 -1.02 -9.35
CA GLU A 43 -7.50 0.08 -9.99
C GLU A 43 -6.66 1.35 -10.21
N GLY A 44 -5.51 1.48 -9.53
CA GLY A 44 -4.65 2.67 -9.66
C GLY A 44 -4.73 3.67 -8.50
N TYR A 45 -5.46 3.36 -7.42
CA TYR A 45 -5.71 4.30 -6.31
C TYR A 45 -5.09 3.89 -4.97
N GLY A 46 -4.11 2.99 -4.98
CA GLY A 46 -3.36 2.61 -3.76
C GLY A 46 -4.15 1.70 -2.83
N VAL A 47 -5.23 1.08 -3.33
CA VAL A 47 -6.01 0.07 -2.63
C VAL A 47 -5.61 -1.30 -3.18
N PHE A 48 -5.23 -2.22 -2.29
CA PHE A 48 -4.86 -3.60 -2.62
C PHE A 48 -5.66 -4.56 -1.73
N GLY A 49 -6.43 -5.47 -2.31
CA GLY A 49 -7.29 -6.42 -1.60
C GLY A 49 -8.29 -5.73 -0.67
N GLY A 50 -8.74 -4.51 -1.01
CA GLY A 50 -9.60 -3.69 -0.16
C GLY A 50 -8.88 -2.91 0.97
N VAL A 51 -7.55 -2.99 1.04
CA VAL A 51 -6.73 -2.28 2.03
C VAL A 51 -6.07 -1.06 1.37
N ASP A 52 -6.31 0.13 1.93
CA ASP A 52 -5.60 1.35 1.54
C ASP A 52 -4.16 1.30 2.04
N ALA A 53 -3.19 1.26 1.11
CA ALA A 53 -1.77 1.07 1.41
C ALA A 53 -1.18 2.16 2.31
N TYR A 54 -1.61 3.41 2.15
CA TYR A 54 -1.11 4.53 2.95
C TYR A 54 -1.68 4.51 4.37
N THR A 55 -2.96 4.19 4.52
CA THR A 55 -3.62 4.00 5.81
C THR A 55 -3.02 2.83 6.55
N TRP A 56 -2.78 1.72 5.84
CA TRP A 56 -2.10 0.55 6.38
C TRP A 56 -0.68 0.90 6.85
N LEU A 57 0.09 1.64 6.03
CA LEU A 57 1.44 2.10 6.38
C LEU A 57 1.45 3.01 7.61
N ALA A 58 0.52 3.96 7.68
CA ALA A 58 0.39 4.87 8.80
C ALA A 58 0.08 4.12 10.09
N LYS A 59 -0.87 3.18 10.08
CA LYS A 59 -1.22 2.36 11.25
C LYS A 59 -0.05 1.53 11.78
N HIS A 60 0.82 1.07 10.88
CA HIS A 60 1.97 0.24 11.27
C HIS A 60 3.17 1.03 11.76
N ASN A 61 3.33 2.30 11.35
CA ASN A 61 4.50 3.11 11.70
C ASN A 61 4.22 4.24 12.70
N LEU A 62 2.97 4.68 12.84
CA LEU A 62 2.65 5.74 13.80
C LEU A 62 2.69 5.18 15.23
N PRO A 63 3.35 5.89 16.16
CA PRO A 63 3.32 5.53 17.58
C PRO A 63 1.89 5.70 18.11
N THR A 64 1.46 4.76 18.96
CA THR A 64 0.13 4.78 19.59
C THR A 64 -0.09 6.00 20.51
N THR A 65 1.01 6.60 20.97
CA THR A 65 1.03 7.80 21.80
C THR A 65 1.78 8.91 21.09
N VAL A 66 1.05 9.94 20.65
CA VAL A 66 1.65 11.20 20.23
C VAL A 66 1.91 12.01 21.49
N THR A 67 3.15 12.02 21.97
CA THR A 67 3.57 13.01 22.97
C THR A 67 3.75 14.34 22.25
N ASN A 68 2.77 15.23 22.36
CA ASN A 68 2.97 16.62 21.97
C ASN A 68 4.05 17.21 22.91
N SER A 69 5.21 17.53 22.37
CA SER A 69 6.31 18.14 23.12
C SER A 69 6.08 19.63 23.42
N TYR A 70 4.83 20.05 23.56
CA TYR A 70 4.42 21.44 23.81
C TYR A 70 3.68 21.61 25.15
N ASP A 71 3.61 20.56 25.98
CA ASP A 71 2.99 20.59 27.31
C ASP A 71 4.07 20.55 28.43
N ASP A 72 5.05 21.46 28.38
CA ASP A 72 5.97 21.75 29.51
C ASP A 72 6.29 23.26 29.51
N ASP A 73 5.46 24.04 30.20
CA ASP A 73 5.75 25.39 30.72
C ASP A 73 5.34 25.42 32.20
#